data_AF-A0A2V0PAB6-F1
#
_entry.id   AF-A0A2V0PAB6-F1
#
_cell.length_a   1.000
_cell.length_b   1.000
_cell.length_c   1.000
_cell.angle_alpha   90.00
_cell.angle_beta   90.00
_cell.angle_gamma   90.00
#
_symmetry.space_group_name_H-M   'P 1'
#
loop_
_entity.id
_entity.type
_entity.pdbx_description
1 polymer ?
#
loop_
_entity_poly.entity_id
_entity_poly.type
_entity_poly.pdbx_seq_one_letter_code
_entity_poly.pdbx_strand_id
1 'polypeptide(L)'
;MDRRADSGAHAGAAGAAEPAAAGDPGPGGAAAQLISLRGGGAVGRWRLAQLGAVYAVICAHAAVMAYTDPLPFDPTFITLLLLFSVQLSLLLGILLAFFLLTSNTIDVRLGLFPLYFRRYRAFYATALLAVATFAAAGVYRLALSYGGAAPSLVWERPGFLPLWVAARTALLAFQVAAARAAVLSLRAPSKPWLAAVGGGGL
;
A
#
# COMPACT_ATOMS: atom_id res chain seq x y z
N MET A 1 -65.51 37.46 23.81
CA MET A 1 -65.19 36.35 24.72
C MET A 1 -63.76 35.95 24.39
N ASP A 2 -62.74 36.63 24.91
CA ASP A 2 -62.47 36.97 26.30
C ASP A 2 -62.18 35.72 27.16
N ARG A 3 -60.93 35.68 27.66
CA ARG A 3 -60.41 35.06 28.88
C ARG A 3 -59.90 33.60 28.93
N ARG A 4 -58.69 33.57 29.52
CA ARG A 4 -58.13 32.66 30.55
C ARG A 4 -57.38 31.42 30.02
N ALA A 5 -56.22 31.04 30.54
CA ALA A 5 -55.47 31.43 31.74
C ALA A 5 -53.97 31.06 31.54
N ASP A 6 -53.04 31.94 31.91
CA ASP A 6 -52.16 31.84 33.09
C ASP A 6 -51.02 30.83 32.91
N SER A 7 -49.77 31.29 32.74
CA SER A 7 -48.83 31.84 33.74
C SER A 7 -48.02 30.74 34.43
N GLY A 8 -46.69 30.87 34.33
CA GLY A 8 -45.72 29.92 34.85
C GLY A 8 -44.31 30.42 34.60
N ALA A 9 -43.90 31.38 35.42
CA ALA A 9 -42.57 31.95 35.45
C ALA A 9 -41.52 30.89 35.85
N HIS A 10 -40.37 30.89 35.19
CA HIS A 10 -39.09 30.57 35.84
C HIS A 10 -37.98 31.45 35.27
N ALA A 11 -37.62 32.45 36.07
CA ALA A 11 -36.33 33.11 36.01
C ALA A 11 -35.23 32.11 36.43
N GLY A 12 -34.13 32.09 35.69
CA GLY A 12 -32.96 31.27 35.96
C GLY A 12 -31.78 31.72 35.12
N ALA A 13 -31.28 32.92 35.40
CA ALA A 13 -29.98 33.36 34.93
C ALA A 13 -28.90 32.67 35.78
N ALA A 14 -28.03 31.86 35.16
CA ALA A 14 -26.74 31.47 35.74
C ALA A 14 -25.79 30.92 34.66
N GLY A 15 -24.68 31.65 34.45
CA GLY A 15 -23.38 31.07 34.10
C GLY A 15 -23.15 30.65 32.65
N ALA A 16 -22.89 31.61 31.77
CA ALA A 16 -22.07 31.34 30.60
C ALA A 16 -20.66 30.98 31.08
N ALA A 17 -20.30 29.69 31.01
CA ALA A 17 -18.96 29.22 31.28
C ALA A 17 -18.01 29.73 30.19
N GLU A 18 -17.12 30.62 30.61
CA GLU A 18 -15.98 31.14 29.87
C GLU A 18 -15.08 29.96 29.42
N PRO A 19 -14.71 29.85 28.13
CA PRO A 19 -13.76 28.84 27.70
C PRO A 19 -12.39 29.18 28.30
N ALA A 20 -11.96 28.36 29.25
CA ALA A 20 -10.64 28.43 29.87
C ALA A 20 -9.56 28.57 28.79
N ALA A 21 -8.85 29.70 28.83
CA ALA A 21 -7.71 29.97 28.00
C ALA A 21 -6.70 28.82 28.12
N ALA A 22 -6.28 28.29 26.96
CA ALA A 22 -5.21 27.33 26.86
C ALA A 22 -3.96 27.90 27.56
N GLY A 23 -3.59 27.30 28.70
CA GLY A 23 -2.40 27.66 29.44
C GLY A 23 -1.16 27.49 28.56
N ASP A 24 -0.29 28.50 28.59
CA ASP A 24 1.00 28.51 27.93
C ASP A 24 1.79 27.23 28.27
N PRO A 25 2.34 26.51 27.28
CA PRO A 25 3.18 25.36 27.55
C PRO A 25 4.45 25.85 28.27
N GLY A 26 4.54 25.54 29.56
CA GLY A 26 5.69 25.92 30.39
C GLY A 26 7.03 25.48 29.76
N PRO A 27 8.15 26.13 30.15
CA PRO A 27 9.47 25.98 29.52
C PRO A 27 10.04 24.54 29.56
N GLY A 28 9.46 23.62 30.34
CA GLY A 28 9.79 22.19 30.31
C GLY A 28 9.22 21.41 29.11
N GLY A 29 8.17 21.92 28.46
CA GLY A 29 7.51 21.26 27.33
C GLY A 29 8.35 21.29 26.05
N ALA A 30 9.07 22.39 25.80
CA ALA A 30 9.94 22.54 24.63
C ALA A 30 11.17 21.61 24.69
N ALA A 31 11.73 21.40 25.88
CA ALA A 31 12.84 20.46 26.09
C ALA A 31 12.38 18.99 25.94
N ALA A 32 11.19 18.65 26.45
CA ALA A 32 10.58 17.34 26.23
C ALA A 32 10.22 17.08 24.75
N GLN A 33 9.76 18.12 24.04
CA GLN A 33 9.54 18.07 22.58
C GLN A 33 10.84 17.88 21.81
N LEU A 34 11.92 18.56 22.20
CA LEU A 34 13.24 18.42 21.58
C LEU A 34 13.85 17.03 21.82
N ILE A 35 13.64 16.42 22.99
CA ILE A 35 14.09 15.05 23.29
C ILE A 35 13.25 14.02 22.51
N SER A 36 11.94 14.24 22.37
CA SER A 36 11.05 13.43 21.51
C SER A 36 11.45 13.52 20.02
N LEU A 37 11.82 14.71 19.55
CA LEU A 37 12.34 14.92 18.18
C LEU A 37 13.72 14.27 17.98
N ARG A 38 14.58 14.25 19.02
CA ARG A 38 15.90 13.60 18.97
C ARG A 38 15.81 12.07 18.97
N GLY A 39 14.77 11.49 19.58
CA GLY A 39 14.40 10.06 19.46
C GLY A 39 13.81 9.69 18.09
N GLY A 40 13.34 10.67 17.31
CA GLY A 40 12.71 10.48 15.98
C GLY A 40 13.66 10.10 14.85
N GLY A 41 14.98 10.27 15.01
CA GLY A 41 15.96 10.00 13.95
C GLY A 41 16.07 8.53 13.54
N ALA A 42 15.94 7.60 14.49
CA ALA A 42 16.03 6.17 14.20
C ALA A 42 14.77 5.64 13.49
N VAL A 43 13.58 6.09 13.92
CA VAL A 43 12.29 5.74 13.29
C VAL A 43 12.23 6.30 11.87
N GLY A 44 12.75 7.51 11.65
CA GLY A 44 12.90 8.12 10.33
C GLY A 44 13.83 7.33 9.40
N ARG A 45 15.03 6.94 9.87
CA ARG A 45 15.99 6.14 9.09
C ARG A 45 15.44 4.75 8.74
N TRP A 46 14.78 4.07 9.69
CA TRP A 46 14.20 2.76 9.44
C TRP A 46 13.08 2.81 8.40
N ARG A 47 12.15 3.78 8.50
CA ARG A 47 11.11 3.98 7.48
C ARG A 47 11.70 4.32 6.11
N LEU A 48 12.76 5.13 6.06
CA LEU A 48 13.46 5.43 4.82
C LEU A 48 14.08 4.17 4.20
N ALA A 49 14.70 3.31 5.02
CA ALA A 49 15.26 2.04 4.57
C ALA A 49 14.18 1.09 4.04
N GLN A 50 13.03 0.98 4.73
CA GLN A 50 11.89 0.19 4.26
C GLN A 50 11.33 0.71 2.93
N LEU A 51 11.19 2.03 2.79
CA LEU A 51 10.78 2.66 1.54
C LEU A 51 11.78 2.35 0.41
N GLY A 52 13.08 2.50 0.71
CA GLY A 52 14.16 2.15 -0.21
C GLY A 52 14.09 0.69 -0.65
N ALA A 53 13.81 -0.24 0.27
CA ALA A 53 13.62 -1.65 -0.04
C ALA A 53 12.42 -1.88 -0.98
N VAL A 54 11.28 -1.22 -0.74
CA VAL A 54 10.11 -1.33 -1.66
C VAL A 54 10.48 -0.86 -3.07
N TYR A 55 11.11 0.31 -3.19
CA TYR A 55 11.54 0.81 -4.50
C TYR A 55 12.61 -0.07 -5.15
N ALA A 56 13.56 -0.60 -4.38
CA ALA A 56 14.58 -1.53 -4.89
C ALA A 56 13.94 -2.78 -5.49
N VAL A 57 12.95 -3.39 -4.83
CA VAL A 57 12.26 -4.57 -5.36
C VAL A 57 11.38 -4.20 -6.57
N ILE A 58 10.71 -3.04 -6.57
CA ILE A 58 9.96 -2.56 -7.75
C ILE A 58 10.90 -2.39 -8.95
N CYS A 59 12.06 -1.73 -8.76
CA CYS A 59 13.06 -1.54 -9.81
C CYS A 59 13.66 -2.87 -10.30
N ALA A 60 13.98 -3.79 -9.39
CA ALA A 60 14.45 -5.12 -9.74
C ALA A 60 13.42 -5.88 -10.57
N HIS A 61 12.15 -5.81 -10.18
CA HIS A 61 11.05 -6.42 -10.93
C HIS A 61 10.87 -5.79 -12.32
N ALA A 62 10.96 -4.46 -12.44
CA ALA A 62 10.93 -3.77 -13.73
C ALA A 62 12.11 -4.18 -14.63
N ALA A 63 13.33 -4.27 -14.07
CA ALA A 63 14.52 -4.69 -14.80
C ALA A 63 14.41 -6.14 -15.29
N VAL A 64 13.95 -7.06 -14.43
CA VAL A 64 13.69 -8.46 -14.84
C VAL A 64 12.60 -8.53 -15.90
N MET A 65 11.54 -7.72 -15.79
CA MET A 65 10.50 -7.65 -16.81
C MET A 65 11.08 -7.24 -18.17
N ALA A 66 11.90 -6.19 -18.20
CA ALA A 66 12.56 -5.69 -19.41
C ALA A 66 13.58 -6.69 -19.99
N TYR A 67 14.30 -7.42 -19.15
CA TYR A 67 15.25 -8.45 -19.58
C TYR A 67 14.55 -9.71 -20.13
N THR A 68 13.35 -10.00 -19.62
CA THR A 68 12.53 -11.14 -20.05
C THR A 68 11.59 -10.82 -21.19
N ASP A 69 11.67 -9.61 -21.76
CA ASP A 69 11.04 -9.30 -23.05
C ASP A 69 11.67 -10.13 -24.17
N PRO A 70 10.94 -10.41 -25.27
CA PRO A 70 11.14 -11.60 -26.09
C PRO A 70 12.60 -11.76 -26.49
N LEU A 71 13.30 -12.59 -25.72
CA LEU A 71 14.64 -13.02 -26.04
C LEU A 71 14.53 -13.73 -27.39
N PRO A 72 15.35 -13.37 -28.39
CA PRO A 72 15.35 -14.02 -29.70
C PRO A 72 15.83 -15.47 -29.67
N PHE A 73 16.04 -16.04 -28.48
CA PHE A 73 16.55 -17.37 -28.23
C PHE A 73 15.39 -18.27 -27.81
N ASP A 74 15.32 -19.48 -28.38
CA ASP A 74 14.40 -20.54 -27.93
C ASP A 74 14.77 -20.95 -26.50
N PRO A 75 14.07 -20.45 -25.45
CA PRO A 75 14.49 -20.70 -24.09
C PRO A 75 14.14 -22.14 -23.77
N THR A 76 15.08 -22.88 -23.16
CA THR A 76 14.75 -24.21 -22.66
C THR A 76 13.60 -24.15 -21.65
N PHE A 77 12.85 -25.24 -21.49
CA PHE A 77 11.77 -25.33 -20.51
C PHE A 77 12.23 -24.93 -19.10
N ILE A 78 13.45 -25.34 -18.71
CA ILE A 78 14.05 -25.00 -17.41
C ILE A 78 14.23 -23.49 -17.29
N THR A 79 14.71 -22.82 -18.34
CA THR A 79 14.86 -21.36 -18.38
C THR A 79 13.51 -20.66 -18.21
N LEU A 80 12.46 -21.15 -18.87
CA LEU A 80 11.11 -20.58 -18.74
C LEU A 80 10.56 -20.70 -17.33
N LEU A 81 10.71 -21.88 -16.72
CA LEU A 81 10.29 -22.13 -15.36
C LEU A 81 11.04 -21.21 -14.38
N LEU A 82 12.36 -21.09 -14.55
CA LEU A 82 13.19 -20.23 -13.71
C LEU A 82 12.79 -18.76 -13.83
N LEU A 83 12.60 -18.25 -15.05
CA LEU A 83 12.17 -16.87 -15.27
C LEU A 83 10.78 -16.61 -14.68
N PHE A 84 9.85 -17.55 -14.83
CA PHE A 84 8.52 -17.47 -14.25
C PHE A 84 8.59 -17.44 -12.71
N SER A 85 9.37 -18.32 -12.10
CA SER A 85 9.58 -18.37 -10.65
C SER A 85 10.22 -17.07 -10.12
N VAL A 86 11.22 -16.53 -10.81
CA VAL A 86 11.85 -15.26 -10.44
C VAL A 86 10.83 -14.12 -10.50
N GLN A 87 10.06 -14.00 -11.58
CA GLN A 87 9.02 -12.97 -11.67
C GLN A 87 7.96 -13.10 -10.56
N LEU A 88 7.47 -14.31 -10.31
CA LEU A 88 6.49 -14.56 -9.26
C LEU A 88 7.06 -14.21 -7.87
N SER A 89 8.32 -14.59 -7.61
CA SER A 89 8.99 -14.29 -6.34
C SER A 89 9.18 -12.79 -6.13
N LEU A 90 9.47 -12.01 -7.18
CA LEU A 90 9.60 -10.57 -7.12
C LEU A 90 8.25 -9.89 -6.90
N LEU A 91 7.18 -10.38 -7.54
CA LEU A 91 5.82 -9.88 -7.31
C LEU A 91 5.41 -10.09 -5.85
N LEU A 92 5.62 -11.30 -5.32
CA LEU A 92 5.40 -11.60 -3.90
C LEU A 92 6.30 -10.76 -2.99
N GLY A 93 7.55 -10.52 -3.41
CA GLY A 93 8.50 -9.64 -2.73
C GLY A 93 7.99 -8.21 -2.61
N ILE A 94 7.38 -7.65 -3.66
CA ILE A 94 6.76 -6.31 -3.61
C ILE A 94 5.59 -6.29 -2.62
N LEU A 95 4.73 -7.31 -2.65
CA LEU A 95 3.62 -7.45 -1.71
C LEU A 95 4.11 -7.51 -0.26
N LEU A 96 5.14 -8.32 0.00
CA LEU A 96 5.74 -8.48 1.32
C LEU A 96 6.44 -7.20 1.78
N ALA A 97 7.25 -6.58 0.93
CA ALA A 97 7.95 -5.33 1.25
C ALA A 97 6.95 -4.20 1.56
N PHE A 98 5.87 -4.11 0.78
CA PHE A 98 4.79 -3.17 1.05
C PHE A 98 4.09 -3.47 2.37
N PHE A 99 3.78 -4.74 2.65
CA PHE A 99 3.19 -5.15 3.92
C PHE A 99 4.10 -4.84 5.11
N LEU A 100 5.41 -5.06 5.00
CA LEU A 100 6.38 -4.71 6.05
C LEU A 100 6.45 -3.19 6.27
N LEU A 101 6.40 -2.40 5.19
CA LEU A 101 6.34 -0.93 5.28
C LEU A 101 5.06 -0.47 5.99
N THR A 102 3.91 -1.10 5.72
CA THR A 102 2.62 -0.74 6.31
C THR A 102 2.31 -1.41 7.64
N SER A 103 3.05 -2.45 8.04
CA SER A 103 2.85 -3.20 9.29
C SER A 103 2.96 -2.30 10.53
N ASN A 104 3.76 -1.24 10.44
CA ASN A 104 3.92 -0.25 11.51
C ASN A 104 2.87 0.89 11.45
N THR A 105 1.83 0.74 10.62
CA THR A 105 0.70 1.67 10.62
C THR A 105 -0.33 1.27 11.66
N ILE A 106 -1.00 2.27 12.22
CA ILE A 106 -1.98 2.07 13.29
C ILE A 106 -3.17 1.24 12.82
N ASP A 107 -3.55 1.37 11.54
CA ASP A 107 -4.64 0.59 10.95
C ASP A 107 -4.35 -0.92 11.00
N VAL A 108 -3.08 -1.34 10.81
CA VAL A 108 -2.68 -2.76 10.90
C VAL A 108 -2.53 -3.21 12.35
N ARG A 109 -1.93 -2.38 13.22
CA ARG A 109 -1.76 -2.68 14.66
C ARG A 109 -3.09 -2.86 15.39
N LEU A 110 -4.11 -2.11 15.01
CA LEU A 110 -5.46 -2.19 15.58
C LEU A 110 -6.34 -3.25 14.90
N GLY A 111 -5.80 -4.03 13.96
CA GLY A 111 -6.57 -5.05 13.24
C GLY A 111 -7.67 -4.49 12.33
N LEU A 112 -7.60 -3.21 11.95
CA LEU A 112 -8.58 -2.53 11.10
C LEU A 112 -8.35 -2.84 9.61
N PHE A 113 -8.26 -4.13 9.29
CA PHE A 113 -8.03 -4.65 7.94
C PHE A 113 -9.04 -4.14 6.89
N PRO A 114 -10.35 -3.99 7.18
CA PRO A 114 -11.29 -3.47 6.18
C PRO A 114 -10.96 -2.05 5.71
N LEU A 115 -10.55 -1.17 6.64
CA LEU A 115 -10.13 0.20 6.31
C LEU A 115 -8.81 0.21 5.55
N TYR A 116 -7.88 -0.66 5.97
CA TYR A 116 -6.59 -0.85 5.29
C TYR A 116 -6.77 -1.29 3.83
N PHE A 117 -7.58 -2.32 3.57
CA PHE A 117 -7.87 -2.78 2.21
C PHE A 117 -8.60 -1.73 1.38
N ARG A 118 -9.54 -0.99 1.98
CA ARG A 118 -10.24 0.09 1.27
C ARG A 118 -9.28 1.21 0.86
N ARG A 119 -8.31 1.55 1.71
CA ARG A 119 -7.28 2.56 1.43
C ARG A 119 -6.34 2.14 0.30
N TYR A 120 -5.94 0.87 0.28
CA TYR A 120 -4.99 0.33 -0.70
C TYR A 120 -5.65 -0.54 -1.78
N ARG A 121 -6.95 -0.35 -2.03
CA ARG A 121 -7.74 -1.20 -2.97
C ARG A 121 -7.11 -1.30 -4.35
N ALA A 122 -6.56 -0.21 -4.86
CA ALA A 122 -5.98 -0.16 -6.19
C ALA A 122 -4.70 -1.01 -6.28
N PHE A 123 -3.89 -1.01 -5.22
CA PHE A 123 -2.69 -1.84 -5.13
C PHE A 123 -3.04 -3.33 -5.12
N TYR A 124 -4.00 -3.75 -4.28
CA TYR A 124 -4.41 -5.14 -4.22
C TYR A 124 -5.14 -5.61 -5.48
N ALA A 125 -6.01 -4.78 -6.06
CA ALA A 125 -6.71 -5.11 -7.30
C ALA A 125 -5.74 -5.27 -8.47
N THR A 126 -4.77 -4.37 -8.62
CA THR A 126 -3.74 -4.48 -9.66
C THR A 126 -2.79 -5.65 -9.42
N ALA A 127 -2.47 -5.98 -8.16
CA ALA A 127 -1.69 -7.17 -7.83
C ALA A 127 -2.42 -8.46 -8.24
N LEU A 128 -3.71 -8.58 -7.92
CA LEU A 128 -4.53 -9.74 -8.32
C LEU A 128 -4.62 -9.84 -9.85
N LEU A 129 -4.85 -8.72 -10.53
CA LEU A 129 -4.89 -8.68 -11.99
C LEU A 129 -3.55 -9.11 -12.60
N ALA A 130 -2.43 -8.62 -12.06
CA ALA A 130 -1.09 -8.97 -12.51
C ALA A 130 -0.80 -10.47 -12.31
N VAL A 131 -1.12 -11.03 -11.15
CA VAL A 131 -0.97 -12.47 -10.89
C VAL A 131 -1.83 -13.30 -11.84
N ALA A 132 -3.11 -12.94 -11.99
CA ALA A 132 -4.05 -13.68 -12.83
C ALA A 132 -3.64 -13.69 -14.30
N THR A 133 -3.30 -12.52 -14.85
CA THR A 133 -2.87 -12.39 -16.25
C THR A 133 -1.52 -13.05 -16.51
N PHE A 134 -0.56 -12.92 -15.58
CA PHE A 134 0.74 -13.58 -15.67
C PHE A 134 0.63 -15.10 -15.60
N ALA A 135 -0.18 -15.62 -14.66
CA ALA A 135 -0.45 -17.05 -14.54
C ALA A 135 -1.17 -17.58 -15.79
N ALA A 136 -2.17 -16.86 -16.30
CA ALA A 136 -2.86 -17.23 -17.54
C ALA A 136 -1.90 -17.30 -18.73
N ALA A 137 -1.02 -16.31 -18.91
CA ALA A 137 -0.01 -16.33 -19.96
C ALA A 137 0.97 -17.51 -19.81
N GLY A 138 1.41 -17.80 -18.58
CA GLY A 138 2.29 -18.93 -18.26
C GLY A 138 1.63 -20.28 -18.54
N VAL A 139 0.40 -20.49 -18.07
CA VAL A 139 -0.39 -21.71 -18.30
C VAL A 139 -0.67 -21.91 -19.78
N TYR A 140 -1.04 -20.85 -20.51
CA TYR A 140 -1.29 -20.93 -21.94
C TYR A 140 -0.02 -21.34 -22.70
N ARG A 141 1.13 -20.73 -22.37
CA ARG A 141 2.43 -21.09 -22.96
C ARG A 141 2.81 -22.53 -22.63
N LEU A 142 2.55 -22.98 -21.40
CA LEU A 142 2.81 -24.35 -20.97
C LEU A 142 1.95 -25.35 -21.76
N ALA A 143 0.66 -25.07 -21.93
CA ALA A 143 -0.26 -25.89 -22.70
C ALA A 143 0.20 -26.03 -24.17
N LEU A 144 0.66 -24.93 -24.78
CA LEU A 144 1.25 -24.97 -26.13
C LEU A 144 2.51 -25.83 -26.19
N SER A 145 3.36 -25.75 -25.18
CA SER A 145 4.60 -26.53 -25.10
C SER A 145 4.31 -28.03 -24.98
N TYR A 146 3.32 -28.43 -24.16
CA TYR A 146 2.85 -29.82 -24.08
C TYR A 146 2.15 -30.30 -25.36
N GLY A 147 1.53 -29.39 -26.11
CA GLY A 147 0.97 -29.66 -27.44
C GLY A 147 2.02 -29.80 -28.56
N GLY A 148 3.32 -29.79 -28.23
CA GLY A 148 4.41 -29.93 -29.19
C GLY A 148 4.70 -28.68 -30.02
N ALA A 149 4.17 -27.51 -29.63
CA ALA A 149 4.52 -26.26 -30.30
C ALA A 149 5.96 -25.85 -29.98
N ALA A 150 6.75 -25.56 -31.01
CA ALA A 150 8.07 -24.99 -30.83
C ALA A 150 7.99 -23.64 -30.08
N PRO A 151 8.96 -23.30 -29.20
CA PRO A 151 8.93 -22.07 -28.41
C PRO A 151 8.84 -20.79 -29.27
N SER A 152 9.51 -20.76 -30.42
CA SER A 152 9.46 -19.68 -31.41
C SER A 152 8.06 -19.45 -31.99
N LEU A 153 7.28 -20.51 -32.19
CA LEU A 153 5.94 -20.46 -32.78
C LEU A 153 4.85 -20.08 -31.78
N VAL A 154 5.16 -19.92 -30.48
CA VAL A 154 4.19 -19.52 -29.45
C VAL A 154 3.59 -18.15 -29.76
N TRP A 155 4.38 -17.24 -30.33
CA TRP A 155 3.95 -15.89 -30.69
C TRP A 155 2.92 -15.85 -31.82
N GLU A 156 2.94 -16.86 -32.69
CA GLU A 156 2.02 -16.98 -33.81
C GLU A 156 0.68 -17.59 -33.40
N ARG A 157 0.58 -18.12 -32.17
CA ARG A 157 -0.66 -18.76 -31.69
C ARG A 157 -1.73 -17.71 -31.37
N PRO A 158 -2.98 -17.96 -31.82
CA PRO A 158 -4.04 -16.99 -31.67
C PRO A 158 -4.34 -16.74 -30.19
N GLY A 159 -4.34 -15.47 -29.79
CA GLY A 159 -4.64 -15.07 -28.41
C GLY A 159 -3.43 -14.98 -27.48
N PHE A 160 -2.25 -15.48 -27.85
CA PHE A 160 -1.06 -15.34 -26.99
C PHE A 160 -0.60 -13.88 -26.90
N LEU A 161 -0.48 -13.20 -28.04
CA LEU A 161 -0.04 -11.80 -28.09
C LEU A 161 -0.93 -10.85 -27.27
N PRO A 162 -2.27 -10.84 -27.41
CA PRO A 162 -3.11 -9.97 -26.58
C PRO A 162 -3.05 -10.35 -25.10
N LEU A 163 -2.97 -11.64 -24.76
CA LEU A 163 -2.82 -12.09 -23.38
C LEU A 163 -1.48 -11.62 -22.77
N TRP A 164 -0.41 -11.68 -23.55
CA TRP A 164 0.91 -11.21 -23.18
C TRP A 164 0.91 -9.69 -22.94
N VAL A 165 0.32 -8.91 -23.84
CA VAL A 165 0.15 -7.45 -23.67
C VAL A 165 -0.68 -7.14 -22.43
N ALA A 166 -1.77 -7.87 -22.19
CA ALA A 166 -2.59 -7.73 -20.99
C ALA A 166 -1.80 -8.02 -19.71
N ALA A 167 -0.97 -9.07 -19.70
CA ALA A 167 -0.09 -9.37 -18.58
C ALA A 167 0.94 -8.27 -18.32
N ARG A 168 1.58 -7.74 -19.38
CA ARG A 168 2.56 -6.64 -19.25
C ARG A 168 1.94 -5.35 -18.73
N THR A 169 0.79 -4.96 -19.29
CA THR A 169 0.06 -3.77 -18.86
C THR A 169 -0.41 -3.89 -17.42
N ALA A 170 -0.90 -5.07 -16.99
CA ALA A 170 -1.26 -5.33 -15.61
C ALA A 170 -0.05 -5.24 -14.66
N LEU A 171 1.09 -5.81 -15.04
CA LEU A 171 2.33 -5.72 -14.26
C LEU A 171 2.83 -4.28 -14.11
N LEU A 172 2.78 -3.48 -15.19
CA LEU A 172 3.13 -2.05 -15.14
C LEU A 172 2.15 -1.28 -14.24
N ALA A 173 0.85 -1.51 -14.38
CA ALA A 173 -0.16 -0.89 -13.54
C ALA A 173 0.05 -1.23 -12.05
N PHE A 174 0.43 -2.47 -11.75
CA PHE A 174 0.80 -2.90 -10.40
C PHE A 174 2.03 -2.15 -9.87
N GLN A 175 3.10 -2.00 -10.65
CA GLN A 175 4.29 -1.25 -10.23
C GLN A 175 3.97 0.21 -9.91
N VAL A 176 3.17 0.86 -10.77
CA VAL A 176 2.73 2.24 -10.55
C VAL A 176 1.85 2.34 -9.29
N ALA A 177 0.92 1.39 -9.10
CA ALA A 177 0.08 1.33 -7.92
C ALA A 177 0.90 1.08 -6.64
N ALA A 178 1.94 0.24 -6.70
CA ALA A 178 2.86 -0.05 -5.61
C ALA A 178 3.67 1.20 -5.21
N ALA A 179 4.26 1.89 -6.18
CA ALA A 179 4.99 3.14 -5.94
C ALA A 179 4.08 4.21 -5.33
N ARG A 180 2.86 4.37 -5.87
CA ARG A 180 1.88 5.31 -5.32
C ARG A 180 1.45 4.93 -3.90
N ALA A 181 1.20 3.65 -3.64
CA ALA A 181 0.81 3.15 -2.33
C ALA A 181 1.92 3.36 -1.30
N ALA A 182 3.19 3.15 -1.68
CA ALA A 182 4.34 3.41 -0.84
C ALA A 182 4.42 4.89 -0.43
N VAL A 183 4.25 5.82 -1.38
CA VAL A 183 4.20 7.27 -1.08
C VAL A 183 3.02 7.63 -0.17
N LEU A 184 1.84 7.05 -0.42
CA LEU A 184 0.65 7.29 0.41
C LEU A 184 0.81 6.77 1.84
N SER A 185 1.61 5.73 2.05
CA SER A 185 1.92 5.20 3.38
C SER A 185 2.76 6.17 4.22
N LEU A 186 3.60 6.99 3.59
CA LEU A 186 4.39 8.03 4.24
C LEU A 186 3.56 9.25 4.62
N ARG A 187 2.56 9.58 3.78
CA ARG A 187 1.68 10.74 3.96
C ARG A 187 0.53 10.51 4.94
N ALA A 188 0.40 9.32 5.52
CA ALA A 188 -0.67 9.04 6.48
C ALA A 188 -0.53 9.96 7.69
N PRO A 189 -1.44 10.94 7.91
CA PRO A 189 -1.41 11.71 9.13
C PRO A 189 -1.63 10.73 10.30
N SER A 190 -0.79 10.82 11.33
CA SER A 190 -1.14 10.32 12.64
C SER A 190 -2.49 10.96 12.97
N LYS A 191 -3.57 10.18 12.95
CA LYS A 191 -4.91 10.75 13.12
C LYS A 191 -4.87 11.56 14.43
N PRO A 192 -5.25 12.85 14.44
CA PRO A 192 -5.05 13.72 15.60
C PRO A 192 -5.75 13.21 16.87
N TRP A 193 -6.84 12.46 16.71
CA TRP A 193 -7.51 11.78 17.83
C TRP A 193 -6.69 10.67 18.49
N LEU A 194 -5.67 10.11 17.82
CA LEU A 194 -4.72 9.17 18.43
C LEU A 194 -3.59 9.88 19.19
N ALA A 195 -3.28 11.14 18.85
CA ALA A 195 -2.36 11.96 19.65
C ALA A 195 -2.98 12.28 21.03
N ALA A 196 -4.32 12.40 21.10
CA ALA A 196 -5.03 12.58 22.36
C ALA A 196 -4.99 11.34 23.28
N VAL A 197 -4.83 10.13 22.72
CA VAL A 197 -4.77 8.87 23.50
C VAL A 197 -3.33 8.56 23.96
N GLY A 198 -2.31 8.99 23.21
CA GLY A 198 -0.90 8.77 23.56
C GLY A 198 -0.30 9.78 24.55
N GLY A 199 -1.02 10.86 24.88
CA GLY A 199 -0.61 11.89 25.85
C GLY A 199 -1.18 11.70 27.26
N GLY A 200 -1.99 10.68 27.51
CA GLY A 200 -2.43 10.28 28.84
C GLY A 200 -1.40 9.35 29.46
N GLY A 201 -0.64 9.88 30.42
CA GLY A 201 0.54 9.23 31.01
C GLY A 201 0.29 7.85 31.64
N LEU A 202 1.34 7.04 31.57
CA LEU A 202 1.76 6.15 32.66
C LEU A 202 2.95 6.81 33.36
#